data_AF-A0AB73HH88-F1
#
_entry.id   AF-A0AB73HH88-F1
#
_cell.length_a   1.000
_cell.length_b   1.000
_cell.length_c   1.000
_cell.angle_alpha   90.00
_cell.angle_beta   90.00
_cell.angle_gamma   90.00
#
_symmetry.space_group_name_H-M   'P 1'
#
loop_
_entity.id
_entity.type
_entity.pdbx_description
1 polymer ?
#
loop_
_entity_poly.entity_id
_entity_poly.type
_entity_poly.pdbx_seq_one_letter_code
_entity_poly.pdbx_strand_id
1 'polypeptide(L)'
;PVKDFGSGSNGFAGVPNSVHDMLYIKVNRGSIKYRVYTKEDGWLPWVHKGNKKDTVNGVAGIKGHTIDGVQMYYTTPKGETYQQAYYRSQTTQRTGYLGTCADNGTVSGYDSWAGMLGEPLDRLQIHINDNSNY
;
A
#
# COMPACT_ATOMS: atom_id res chain seq x y z
N PRO A 1 -1.53 -5.55 14.58
CA PRO A 1 -1.21 -4.73 13.38
C PRO A 1 0.28 -4.37 13.37
N VAL A 2 1.00 -4.80 12.35
CA VAL A 2 2.45 -4.57 12.23
C VAL A 2 2.68 -3.40 11.26
N LYS A 3 3.22 -2.30 11.77
CA LYS A 3 3.39 -1.05 11.00
C LYS A 3 4.81 -0.79 10.55
N ASP A 4 5.76 -1.50 11.15
CA ASP A 4 7.19 -1.25 11.01
C ASP A 4 7.95 -2.52 11.45
N PHE A 5 7.82 -3.59 10.67
CA PHE A 5 8.61 -4.79 10.88
C PHE A 5 10.01 -4.54 10.32
N GLY A 6 11.02 -4.52 11.20
CA GLY A 6 12.42 -4.27 10.83
C GLY A 6 13.03 -3.13 11.65
N SER A 7 14.28 -2.78 11.35
CA SER A 7 14.98 -1.62 11.93
C SER A 7 15.52 -0.70 10.84
N GLY A 8 15.63 0.60 11.15
CA GLY A 8 16.14 1.61 10.22
C GLY A 8 15.15 1.98 9.10
N SER A 9 15.67 2.51 7.99
CA SER A 9 14.86 2.96 6.83
C SER A 9 14.23 1.84 6.01
N ASN A 10 14.47 0.57 6.38
CA ASN A 10 13.98 -0.62 5.67
C ASN A 10 12.74 -1.25 6.34
N GLY A 11 12.14 -0.58 7.31
CA GLY A 11 10.87 -0.98 7.90
C GLY A 11 9.75 -1.17 6.87
N PHE A 12 8.84 -2.11 7.12
CA PHE A 12 7.68 -2.36 6.27
C PHE A 12 6.43 -2.72 7.08
N ALA A 13 5.25 -2.49 6.49
CA ALA A 13 4.00 -3.02 7.00
C ALA A 13 3.86 -4.48 6.55
N GLY A 14 3.57 -5.37 7.51
CA GLY A 14 3.43 -6.81 7.27
C GLY A 14 4.30 -7.67 8.20
N VAL A 15 4.32 -8.97 7.94
CA VAL A 15 5.16 -9.96 8.62
C VAL A 15 5.79 -10.82 7.52
N PRO A 16 7.12 -11.03 7.53
CA PRO A 16 7.78 -11.86 6.52
C PRO A 16 7.07 -13.19 6.30
N ASN A 17 6.91 -13.56 5.03
CA ASN A 17 6.34 -14.85 4.62
C ASN A 17 4.92 -15.12 5.17
N SER A 18 4.18 -14.07 5.55
CA SER A 18 2.82 -14.18 6.07
C SER A 18 1.84 -13.50 5.15
N VAL A 19 0.66 -14.10 5.03
CA VAL A 19 -0.46 -13.57 4.25
C VAL A 19 -1.16 -12.48 5.04
N HIS A 20 -1.55 -11.40 4.34
CA HIS A 20 -2.39 -10.33 4.89
C HIS A 20 -3.76 -10.33 4.20
N ASP A 21 -4.80 -10.05 4.98
CA ASP A 21 -6.19 -9.95 4.49
C ASP A 21 -6.81 -8.57 4.75
N MET A 22 -6.14 -7.72 5.52
CA MET A 22 -6.61 -6.40 5.92
C MET A 22 -5.46 -5.38 5.93
N LEU A 23 -5.70 -4.21 5.31
CA LEU A 23 -4.75 -3.10 5.22
C LEU A 23 -5.41 -1.80 5.65
N TYR A 24 -4.73 -1.00 6.48
CA TYR A 24 -5.11 0.39 6.66
C TYR A 24 -3.89 1.31 6.57
N ILE A 25 -4.08 2.44 5.90
CA ILE A 25 -3.04 3.44 5.68
C ILE A 25 -3.54 4.78 6.20
N LYS A 26 -2.69 5.46 6.97
CA LYS A 26 -2.97 6.79 7.52
C LYS A 26 -1.76 7.69 7.33
N VAL A 27 -2.01 8.90 6.84
CA VAL A 27 -1.04 10.00 6.79
C VAL A 27 -1.34 11.01 7.90
N ASN A 28 -0.31 11.73 8.35
CA ASN A 28 -0.42 12.82 9.32
C ASN A 28 -0.75 14.17 8.65
N ARG A 29 -0.39 14.35 7.37
CA ARG A 29 -0.64 15.54 6.56
C ARG A 29 -1.15 15.14 5.17
N GLY A 30 -2.03 15.97 4.58
CA GLY A 30 -2.71 15.64 3.32
C GLY A 30 -3.80 14.60 3.48
N SER A 31 -4.15 13.96 2.37
CA SER A 31 -5.11 12.85 2.36
C SER A 31 -4.61 11.72 1.48
N ILE A 32 -5.01 10.50 1.80
CA ILE A 32 -4.67 9.31 1.04
C ILE A 32 -5.92 8.48 0.80
N LYS A 33 -6.13 8.05 -0.44
CA LYS A 33 -7.05 6.95 -0.75
C LYS A 33 -6.24 5.71 -1.10
N TYR A 34 -6.74 4.54 -0.72
CA TYR A 34 -6.09 3.27 -1.00
C TYR A 34 -7.14 2.17 -1.19
N ARG A 35 -6.77 1.14 -1.92
CA ARG A 35 -7.57 -0.08 -2.12
C ARG A 35 -6.65 -1.27 -2.27
N VAL A 36 -7.22 -2.46 -2.16
CA VAL A 36 -6.50 -3.72 -2.31
C VAL A 36 -7.16 -4.57 -3.39
N TYR A 37 -6.36 -5.36 -4.08
CA TYR A 37 -6.82 -6.50 -4.85
C TYR A 37 -6.75 -7.71 -3.93
N THR A 38 -7.84 -8.48 -3.87
CA THR A 38 -7.86 -9.80 -3.23
C THR A 38 -7.86 -10.88 -4.30
N LYS A 39 -7.16 -11.99 -4.05
CA LYS A 39 -7.17 -13.14 -4.95
C LYS A 39 -8.58 -13.63 -5.26
N GLU A 40 -9.47 -13.49 -4.29
CA GLU A 40 -10.83 -14.02 -4.29
C GLU A 40 -11.85 -13.06 -4.94
N ASP A 41 -11.70 -11.74 -4.84
CA ASP A 41 -12.72 -10.76 -5.26
C ASP A 41 -12.22 -9.71 -6.27
N GLY A 42 -10.91 -9.67 -6.51
CA GLY A 42 -10.29 -8.63 -7.32
C GLY A 42 -10.20 -7.29 -6.61
N TRP A 43 -10.26 -6.19 -7.37
CA TRP A 43 -10.15 -4.85 -6.81
C TRP A 43 -11.36 -4.50 -5.95
N LEU A 44 -11.12 -4.32 -4.65
CA LEU A 44 -12.11 -3.81 -3.72
C LEU A 44 -12.29 -2.28 -3.84
N PRO A 45 -13.39 -1.72 -3.32
CA PRO A 45 -13.62 -0.27 -3.31
C PRO A 45 -12.52 0.53 -2.59
N TRP A 46 -12.45 1.82 -2.92
CA TRP A 46 -11.51 2.75 -2.29
C TRP A 46 -11.87 3.06 -0.84
N VAL A 47 -10.84 3.02 0.01
CA VAL A 47 -10.86 3.56 1.37
C VAL A 47 -10.22 4.95 1.35
N HIS A 48 -10.88 5.93 1.96
CA HIS A 48 -10.47 7.34 1.90
C HIS A 48 -9.80 7.87 3.17
N LYS A 49 -9.89 7.13 4.28
CA LYS A 49 -9.29 7.52 5.57
C LYS A 49 -8.93 6.28 6.36
N GLY A 50 -7.67 6.11 6.77
CA GLY A 50 -7.30 5.01 7.68
C GLY A 50 -7.91 5.17 9.07
N ASN A 51 -8.83 4.28 9.44
CA ASN A 51 -9.41 4.20 10.78
C ASN A 51 -9.67 2.75 11.19
N LYS A 52 -8.76 2.18 11.99
CA LYS A 52 -8.90 0.81 12.51
C LYS A 52 -10.15 0.55 13.38
N LYS A 53 -10.83 1.60 13.85
CA LYS A 53 -12.08 1.50 14.63
C LYS A 53 -13.33 1.52 13.75
N ASP A 54 -13.20 1.93 12.49
CA ASP A 54 -14.24 1.88 11.46
C ASP A 54 -13.74 0.94 10.36
N THR A 55 -13.91 -0.36 10.57
CA THR A 55 -13.40 -1.36 9.62
C THR A 55 -14.15 -1.36 8.29
N VAL A 56 -15.31 -0.70 8.22
CA VAL A 56 -16.11 -0.58 6.99
C VAL A 56 -15.51 0.48 6.08
N ASN A 57 -15.18 1.66 6.61
CA ASN A 57 -14.70 2.79 5.81
C ASN A 57 -13.22 3.09 6.00
N GLY A 58 -12.53 2.35 6.87
CA GLY A 58 -11.19 2.70 7.34
C GLY A 58 -10.15 1.60 7.24
N VAL A 59 -10.53 0.44 6.68
CA VAL A 59 -9.65 -0.70 6.41
C VAL A 59 -10.06 -1.29 5.06
N ALA A 60 -9.09 -1.52 4.18
CA ALA A 60 -9.28 -2.21 2.91
C ALA A 60 -9.01 -3.70 3.10
N GLY A 61 -9.82 -4.56 2.47
CA GLY A 61 -9.70 -6.02 2.58
C GLY A 61 -10.97 -6.66 3.12
N ILE A 62 -11.02 -7.99 3.00
CA ILE A 62 -12.07 -8.84 3.55
C ILE A 62 -11.35 -9.92 4.36
N LYS A 63 -11.78 -10.12 5.61
CA LYS A 63 -11.15 -11.10 6.49
C LYS A 63 -11.15 -12.49 5.84
N GLY A 64 -9.98 -13.12 5.76
CA GLY A 64 -9.78 -14.41 5.12
C GLY A 64 -9.55 -14.37 3.61
N HIS A 65 -9.62 -13.19 2.98
CA HIS A 65 -9.37 -13.01 1.55
C HIS A 65 -7.98 -12.41 1.34
N THR A 66 -7.16 -13.08 0.54
CA THR A 66 -5.74 -12.83 0.42
C THR A 66 -5.47 -11.56 -0.37
N ILE A 67 -4.81 -10.57 0.24
CA ILE A 67 -4.31 -9.39 -0.48
C ILE A 67 -3.08 -9.79 -1.30
N ASP A 68 -3.12 -9.54 -2.61
CA ASP A 68 -2.00 -9.74 -3.55
C ASP A 68 -1.71 -8.48 -4.41
N GLY A 69 -2.48 -7.41 -4.21
CA GLY A 69 -2.28 -6.12 -4.85
C GLY A 69 -2.71 -4.94 -3.97
N VAL A 70 -2.00 -3.82 -4.07
CA VAL A 70 -2.30 -2.57 -3.37
C VAL A 70 -2.21 -1.42 -4.35
N GLN A 71 -3.16 -0.51 -4.30
CA GLN A 71 -3.11 0.74 -5.04
C GLN A 71 -3.42 1.91 -4.10
N MET A 72 -2.74 3.03 -4.28
CA MET A 72 -2.95 4.23 -3.47
C MET A 72 -2.84 5.51 -4.28
N TYR A 73 -3.27 6.62 -3.70
CA TYR A 73 -3.11 7.94 -4.28
C TYR A 73 -3.04 8.96 -3.14
N TYR A 74 -1.95 9.72 -3.08
CA TYR A 74 -1.80 10.79 -2.11
C TYR A 74 -2.23 12.13 -2.71
N THR A 75 -2.90 12.95 -1.91
CA THR A 75 -3.28 14.31 -2.29
C THR A 75 -2.57 15.29 -1.37
N THR A 76 -1.66 16.07 -1.96
CA THR A 76 -0.97 17.18 -1.32
C THR A 76 -1.97 18.28 -0.94
N PRO A 77 -1.92 18.83 0.29
CA PRO A 77 -2.72 20.00 0.63
C PRO A 77 -2.49 21.17 -0.32
N LYS A 78 -3.54 21.96 -0.56
CA LYS A 78 -3.45 23.16 -1.40
C LYS A 78 -2.41 24.14 -0.82
N GLY A 79 -1.49 24.60 -1.68
CA GLY A 79 -0.46 25.57 -1.31
C GLY A 79 0.82 24.97 -0.71
N GLU A 80 0.93 23.65 -0.64
CA GLU A 80 2.16 22.96 -0.23
C GLU A 80 2.94 22.44 -1.45
N THR A 81 4.24 22.20 -1.25
CA THR A 81 5.08 21.53 -2.25
C THR A 81 4.47 20.18 -2.62
N TYR A 82 4.37 19.93 -3.93
CA TYR A 82 3.82 18.68 -4.45
C TYR A 82 4.56 17.47 -3.89
N GLN A 83 3.79 16.53 -3.39
CA GLN A 83 4.24 15.21 -2.95
C GLN A 83 3.25 14.17 -3.47
N GLN A 84 3.72 12.94 -3.61
CA GLN A 84 2.91 11.79 -4.04
C GLN A 84 3.34 10.52 -3.30
N ALA A 85 2.51 9.48 -3.39
CA ALA A 85 2.85 8.19 -2.80
C ALA A 85 3.79 7.42 -3.73
N TYR A 86 4.96 7.05 -3.21
CA TYR A 86 5.82 6.01 -3.76
C TYR A 86 5.69 4.78 -2.90
N TYR A 87 5.55 3.61 -3.50
CA TYR A 87 5.35 2.39 -2.75
C TYR A 87 5.82 1.17 -3.53
N ARG A 88 6.21 0.13 -2.81
CA ARG A 88 6.63 -1.16 -3.38
C ARG A 88 6.29 -2.29 -2.44
N SER A 89 6.12 -3.48 -2.99
CA SER A 89 5.78 -4.67 -2.22
C SER A 89 6.74 -5.82 -2.48
N GLN A 90 6.79 -6.75 -1.52
CA GLN A 90 7.31 -8.09 -1.71
C GLN A 90 6.15 -9.08 -1.53
N THR A 91 6.26 -10.23 -2.18
CA THR A 91 5.28 -11.32 -2.05
C THR A 91 5.88 -12.47 -1.23
N THR A 92 5.04 -13.34 -0.71
CA THR A 92 5.47 -14.55 0.01
C THR A 92 6.23 -15.55 -0.86
N GLN A 93 6.23 -15.38 -2.19
CA GLN A 93 6.78 -16.34 -3.15
C GLN A 93 8.13 -15.92 -3.73
N ARG A 94 8.62 -14.71 -3.43
CA ARG A 94 9.86 -14.18 -3.99
C ARG A 94 10.68 -13.39 -2.98
N THR A 95 11.99 -13.42 -3.19
CA THR A 95 12.93 -12.55 -2.48
C THR A 95 13.13 -11.27 -3.27
N GLY A 96 13.08 -10.12 -2.60
CA GLY A 96 13.30 -8.81 -3.20
C GLY A 96 12.00 -8.09 -3.53
N TYR A 97 12.04 -6.76 -3.43
CA TYR A 97 10.90 -5.92 -3.76
C TYR A 97 10.61 -5.93 -5.27
N LEU A 98 9.33 -5.87 -5.60
CA LEU A 98 8.85 -5.59 -6.95
C LEU A 98 9.14 -4.13 -7.36
N GLY A 99 8.83 -3.82 -8.61
CA GLY A 99 8.92 -2.47 -9.16
C GLY A 99 8.22 -1.43 -8.29
N THR A 100 8.81 -0.24 -8.25
CA THR A 100 8.24 0.89 -7.51
C THR A 100 7.01 1.40 -8.26
N CYS A 101 5.95 1.64 -7.49
CA CYS A 101 4.72 2.24 -7.92
C CYS A 101 4.70 3.71 -7.50
N ALA A 102 4.00 4.53 -8.27
CA ALA A 102 3.76 5.92 -7.91
C ALA A 102 2.28 6.26 -8.11
N ASP A 103 1.64 6.69 -7.01
CA ASP A 103 0.22 6.96 -6.91
C ASP A 103 -0.63 5.86 -7.61
N ASN A 104 -1.58 6.21 -8.45
CA ASN A 104 -2.50 5.28 -9.09
C ASN A 104 -2.11 4.99 -10.56
N GLY A 105 -0.82 5.10 -10.90
CA GLY A 105 -0.31 4.88 -12.25
C GLY A 105 -0.32 6.10 -13.17
N THR A 106 -0.56 7.29 -12.62
CA THR A 106 -0.53 8.55 -13.39
C THR A 106 0.90 9.08 -13.62
N VAL A 107 1.91 8.45 -13.04
CA VAL A 107 3.31 8.90 -13.10
C VAL A 107 4.08 8.01 -14.09
N SER A 108 4.60 8.63 -15.15
CA SER A 108 5.36 7.91 -16.18
C SER A 108 6.61 7.24 -15.60
N GLY A 109 6.86 6.00 -16.02
CA GLY A 109 8.03 5.21 -15.60
C GLY A 109 7.86 4.43 -14.30
N TYR A 110 6.66 4.45 -13.69
CA TYR A 110 6.33 3.67 -12.48
C TYR A 110 5.16 2.73 -12.73
N ASP A 111 5.10 1.68 -11.92
CA ASP A 111 3.96 0.74 -11.92
C ASP A 111 2.69 1.40 -11.35
N SER A 112 1.54 0.91 -11.78
CA SER A 112 0.24 1.48 -11.42
C SER A 112 -0.34 1.00 -10.08
N TRP A 113 0.22 -0.09 -9.54
CA TRP A 113 -0.17 -0.75 -8.29
C TRP A 113 0.92 -1.75 -7.89
N ALA A 114 1.10 -1.96 -6.59
CA ALA A 114 2.13 -2.83 -6.03
C ALA A 114 1.57 -4.22 -5.76
N GLY A 115 2.21 -5.25 -6.30
CA GLY A 115 1.83 -6.64 -6.07
C GLY A 115 2.05 -7.51 -7.29
N MET A 116 1.63 -8.77 -7.19
CA MET A 116 1.64 -9.73 -8.28
C MET A 116 0.40 -10.62 -8.11
N LEU A 117 -0.53 -10.57 -9.06
CA LEU A 117 -1.79 -11.30 -8.93
C LEU A 117 -1.54 -12.80 -8.77
N GLY A 118 -2.16 -13.40 -7.75
CA GLY A 118 -1.96 -14.78 -7.35
C GLY A 118 -0.87 -15.00 -6.29
N GLU A 119 0.01 -14.03 -6.04
CA GLU A 119 1.05 -14.11 -5.02
C GLU A 119 0.72 -13.26 -3.79
N PRO A 120 0.50 -13.87 -2.61
CA PRO A 120 0.17 -13.11 -1.41
C PRO A 120 1.22 -12.05 -1.10
N LEU A 121 0.77 -10.83 -0.82
CA LEU A 121 1.63 -9.74 -0.39
C LEU A 121 2.09 -10.00 1.03
N ASP A 122 3.40 -9.88 1.31
CA ASP A 122 3.96 -10.09 2.65
C ASP A 122 4.57 -8.81 3.25
N ARG A 123 5.07 -7.89 2.40
CA ARG A 123 5.66 -6.60 2.80
C ARG A 123 5.13 -5.47 1.94
N LEU A 124 4.87 -4.34 2.57
CA LEU A 124 4.56 -3.08 1.90
C LEU A 124 5.42 -1.96 2.49
N GLN A 125 6.14 -1.24 1.62
CA GLN A 125 6.80 0.01 1.95
C GLN A 125 6.09 1.15 1.26
N ILE A 126 5.90 2.26 1.98
CA ILE A 126 5.27 3.48 1.48
C ILE A 126 6.11 4.68 1.90
N HIS A 127 6.33 5.59 0.97
CA HIS A 127 7.00 6.86 1.18
C HIS A 127 6.17 7.97 0.52
N ILE A 128 5.92 9.07 1.22
CA ILE A 128 5.23 10.25 0.67
C ILE A 128 6.29 11.34 0.48
N ASN A 129 6.53 11.75 -0.77
CA ASN A 129 7.54 12.75 -1.10
C ASN A 129 7.39 13.29 -2.53
N ASP A 130 8.23 14.24 -2.93
CA ASP A 130 8.34 14.74 -4.30
C ASP A 130 9.21 13.85 -5.22
N ASN A 131 10.00 12.92 -4.65
CA ASN A 131 10.80 11.93 -5.36
C ASN A 131 10.73 10.53 -4.71
N SER A 132 11.00 9.49 -5.52
CA SER A 132 11.18 8.12 -5.02
C SER A 132 12.51 8.00 -4.26
N ASN A 133 12.49 7.29 -3.14
CA ASN A 133 13.68 6.86 -2.38
C ASN A 133 13.90 5.34 -2.47
N TYR A 134 13.22 4.67 -3.40
CA TYR A 134 13.25 3.23 -3.62
C TYR A 134 14.07 2.82 -4.82
#